data_AF-A0A2H1L334-F1
#
_entry.id   AF-A0A2H1L334-F1
#
_cell.length_a   1.000
_cell.length_b   1.000
_cell.length_c   1.000
_cell.angle_alpha   90.00
_cell.angle_beta   90.00
_cell.angle_gamma   90.00
#
_symmetry.space_group_name_H-M   'P 1'
#
loop_
_entity.id
_entity.type
_entity.pdbx_description
1 polymer ?
#
loop_
_entity_poly.entity_id
_entity_poly.type
_entity_poly.pdbx_seq_one_letter_code
_entity_poly.pdbx_strand_id
1 'polypeptide(L)'
;MTVDQVDSRAHADAVPALLATLQGVPVRLPFERTAGDEVQAVLEDPRAVVDAWEAIVRDGRWRVGIGIGHDVELADSSRASRGGPFLGARDAVDEAKGHPDRVAVRVSPSVDDASQSSQSSQSESRGSDASAAARDAQTVLRLLSIVIDERTDAGWRVIDAARAAPDATQAQLADQLGITRQAVSKALRTHDAVTVDEGLRTAARLLARTLELCPTGVSMTAATTRGAEEEL
;
A
#
# COMPACT_ATOMS: atom_id res chain seq x y z
N MET A 1 0.35 -0.48 6.18
CA MET A 1 1.38 -0.77 5.17
C MET A 1 2.73 -0.79 5.88
N THR A 2 3.54 -1.80 5.59
CA THR A 2 4.92 -1.93 6.08
C THR A 2 5.87 -1.96 4.89
N VAL A 3 6.98 -1.23 4.97
CA VAL A 3 7.96 -1.06 3.90
C VAL A 3 9.34 -1.38 4.45
N ASP A 4 10.13 -2.17 3.73
CA ASP A 4 11.44 -2.67 4.17
C ASP A 4 12.49 -2.48 3.08
N GLN A 5 13.69 -2.00 3.43
CA GLN A 5 14.72 -1.71 2.45
C GLN A 5 15.39 -3.01 1.96
N VAL A 6 15.56 -3.12 0.64
CA VAL A 6 16.29 -4.22 0.03
C VAL A 6 17.78 -4.09 0.33
N ASP A 7 18.38 -5.19 0.81
CA ASP A 7 19.80 -5.33 1.09
C ASP A 7 20.41 -4.16 1.89
N SER A 8 19.69 -3.68 2.91
CA SER A 8 20.06 -2.52 3.73
C SER A 8 21.41 -2.62 4.43
N ARG A 9 21.92 -3.84 4.66
CA ARG A 9 23.27 -4.05 5.20
C ARG A 9 24.38 -3.75 4.19
N ALA A 10 24.06 -3.75 2.90
CA ALA A 10 24.98 -3.51 1.80
C ALA A 10 24.83 -2.11 1.18
N HIS A 11 23.78 -1.37 1.55
CA HIS A 11 23.45 -0.07 0.97
C HIS A 11 23.29 1.01 2.05
N ALA A 12 23.39 2.28 1.64
CA ALA A 12 23.12 3.39 2.53
C ALA A 12 21.65 3.44 2.96
N ASP A 13 21.40 3.99 4.14
CA ASP A 13 20.05 4.21 4.67
C ASP A 13 19.24 5.11 3.72
N ALA A 14 18.18 4.55 3.14
CA ALA A 14 17.30 5.25 2.21
C ALA A 14 16.00 5.76 2.85
N VAL A 15 15.77 5.47 4.14
CA VAL A 15 14.52 5.81 4.86
C VAL A 15 14.22 7.31 4.80
N PRO A 16 15.16 8.24 5.04
CA PRO A 16 14.85 9.68 5.00
C PRO A 16 14.31 10.14 3.64
N ALA A 17 14.84 9.58 2.54
CA ALA A 17 14.38 9.91 1.19
C ALA A 17 12.98 9.34 0.92
N LEU A 18 12.71 8.11 1.35
CA LEU A 18 11.38 7.50 1.24
C LEU A 18 10.33 8.32 1.99
N LEU A 19 10.62 8.72 3.23
CA LEU A 19 9.70 9.52 4.03
C LEU A 19 9.38 10.87 3.36
N ALA A 20 10.37 11.51 2.74
CA ALA A 20 10.17 12.75 1.98
C ALA A 20 9.25 12.53 0.77
N THR A 21 9.46 11.44 0.02
CA THR A 21 8.61 11.07 -1.14
C THR A 21 7.15 10.85 -0.73
N LEU A 22 6.90 10.29 0.45
CA LEU A 22 5.57 9.89 0.90
C LEU A 22 4.79 10.99 1.66
N GLN A 23 5.35 12.18 1.88
CA GLN A 23 4.70 13.23 2.67
C GLN A 23 3.34 13.70 2.12
N GLY A 24 3.13 13.59 0.80
CA GLY A 24 1.90 14.01 0.14
C GLY A 24 0.77 12.96 0.13
N VAL A 25 1.04 11.74 0.59
CA VAL A 25 0.05 10.66 0.56
C VAL A 25 -0.98 10.86 1.69
N PRO A 26 -2.30 10.80 1.41
CA PRO A 26 -3.32 10.80 2.45
C PRO A 26 -3.21 9.56 3.34
N VAL A 27 -2.98 9.77 4.63
CA VAL A 27 -2.75 8.70 5.62
C VAL A 27 -3.53 8.96 6.90
N ARG A 28 -3.94 7.90 7.58
CA ARG A 28 -4.56 7.96 8.91
C ARG A 28 -3.51 8.12 10.00
N LEU A 29 -2.40 7.38 9.90
CA LEU A 29 -1.19 7.60 10.68
C LEU A 29 0.00 7.68 9.70
N PRO A 30 0.89 8.68 9.87
CA PRO A 30 1.95 8.95 8.91
C PRO A 30 2.95 7.80 8.80
N PHE A 31 3.63 7.75 7.65
CA PHE A 31 4.81 6.92 7.49
C PHE A 31 5.87 7.34 8.52
N GLU A 32 6.27 6.40 9.35
CA GLU A 32 7.35 6.59 10.31
C GLU A 32 8.28 5.39 10.31
N ARG A 33 9.55 5.65 10.60
CA ARG A 33 10.54 4.59 10.82
C ARG A 33 10.17 3.82 12.08
N THR A 34 10.04 2.50 12.01
CA THR A 34 9.69 1.65 13.16
C THR A 34 10.94 1.02 13.78
N ALA A 35 11.68 0.23 13.01
CA ALA A 35 12.90 -0.42 13.44
C ALA A 35 13.88 -0.57 12.26
N GLY A 36 15.16 -0.26 12.47
CA GLY A 36 16.15 -0.42 11.41
C GLY A 36 15.76 0.36 10.17
N ASP A 37 15.63 -0.32 9.04
CA ASP A 37 15.26 0.16 7.72
C ASP A 37 13.76 0.02 7.39
N GLU A 38 12.95 -0.36 8.38
CA GLU A 38 11.50 -0.52 8.24
C GLU A 38 10.75 0.81 8.45
N VAL A 39 9.75 1.04 7.61
CA VAL A 39 8.83 2.17 7.67
C VAL A 39 7.39 1.65 7.67
N GLN A 40 6.52 2.26 8.49
CA GLN A 40 5.14 1.84 8.63
C GLN A 40 4.16 3.02 8.65
N ALA A 41 3.00 2.84 8.02
CA ALA A 41 1.87 3.78 8.04
C ALA A 41 0.52 3.06 8.10
N VAL A 42 -0.52 3.82 8.49
CA VAL A 42 -1.92 3.40 8.40
C VAL A 42 -2.62 4.25 7.35
N LEU A 43 -3.27 3.58 6.40
CA LEU A 43 -4.04 4.21 5.33
C LEU A 43 -5.45 3.63 5.34
N GLU A 44 -6.45 4.47 5.10
CA GLU A 44 -7.87 4.07 5.05
C GLU A 44 -8.38 4.01 3.61
N ASP A 45 -7.85 4.84 2.72
CA ASP A 45 -8.24 4.89 1.30
C ASP A 45 -7.40 3.89 0.46
N PRO A 46 -8.03 2.89 -0.19
CA PRO A 46 -7.35 1.99 -1.11
C PRO A 46 -6.60 2.68 -2.25
N ARG A 47 -7.04 3.88 -2.68
CA ARG A 47 -6.31 4.67 -3.67
C ARG A 47 -5.00 5.19 -3.11
N ALA A 48 -5.01 5.74 -1.90
CA ALA A 48 -3.81 6.20 -1.22
C ALA A 48 -2.79 5.07 -0.99
N VAL A 49 -3.27 3.82 -0.76
CA VAL A 49 -2.41 2.63 -0.71
C VAL A 49 -1.69 2.39 -2.04
N VAL A 50 -2.41 2.48 -3.15
CA VAL A 50 -1.82 2.30 -4.49
C VAL A 50 -0.90 3.45 -4.87
N ASP A 51 -1.24 4.69 -4.54
CA ASP A 51 -0.40 5.87 -4.79
C ASP A 51 0.93 5.79 -4.02
N ALA A 52 0.86 5.40 -2.74
CA ALA A 52 2.06 5.13 -1.94
C ALA A 52 2.89 4.00 -2.55
N TRP A 53 2.24 2.90 -2.93
CA TRP A 53 2.92 1.76 -3.53
C TRP A 53 3.62 2.12 -4.85
N GLU A 54 2.97 2.87 -5.77
CA GLU A 54 3.60 3.31 -7.02
C GLU A 54 4.84 4.17 -6.75
N ALA A 55 4.75 5.10 -5.80
CA ALA A 55 5.88 5.95 -5.40
C ALA A 55 7.05 5.12 -4.82
N ILE A 56 6.74 4.09 -4.04
CA ILE A 56 7.74 3.19 -3.43
C ILE A 56 8.40 2.30 -4.49
N VAL A 57 7.62 1.69 -5.39
CA VAL A 57 8.14 0.79 -6.44
C VAL A 57 9.00 1.57 -7.42
N ARG A 58 8.61 2.80 -7.79
CA ARG A 58 9.44 3.69 -8.63
C ARG A 58 10.84 3.94 -8.07
N ASP A 59 11.02 3.92 -6.74
CA ASP A 59 12.34 4.06 -6.12
C ASP A 59 13.20 2.78 -6.23
N GLY A 60 12.57 1.61 -6.41
CA GLY A 60 13.26 0.36 -6.75
C GLY A 60 14.11 -0.26 -5.63
N ARG A 61 14.06 0.26 -4.40
CA ARG A 61 14.88 -0.19 -3.26
C ARG A 61 14.10 -0.81 -2.12
N TRP A 62 12.81 -1.06 -2.30
CA TRP A 62 11.91 -1.41 -1.20
C TRP A 62 11.11 -2.67 -1.47
N ARG A 63 10.68 -3.29 -0.37
CA ARG A 63 9.65 -4.32 -0.30
C ARG A 63 8.42 -3.73 0.37
N VAL A 64 7.24 -4.10 -0.09
CA VAL A 64 5.97 -3.55 0.40
C VAL A 64 5.05 -4.68 0.87
N GLY A 65 4.68 -4.63 2.14
CA GLY A 65 3.64 -5.45 2.74
C GLY A 65 2.37 -4.65 3.00
N ILE A 66 1.25 -5.13 2.47
CA ILE A 66 -0.07 -4.52 2.66
C ILE A 66 -0.92 -5.48 3.49
N GLY A 67 -1.21 -5.10 4.73
CA GLY A 67 -2.18 -5.78 5.59
C GLY A 67 -3.54 -5.07 5.56
N ILE A 68 -4.62 -5.84 5.46
CA ILE A 68 -5.98 -5.33 5.29
C ILE A 68 -6.92 -5.98 6.31
N GLY A 69 -7.68 -5.16 7.03
CA GLY A 69 -8.65 -5.62 8.04
C GLY A 69 -9.20 -4.45 8.85
N HIS A 70 -10.19 -4.74 9.70
CA HIS A 70 -10.93 -3.75 10.49
C HIS A 70 -10.50 -3.69 11.97
N ASP A 71 -9.82 -4.73 12.45
CA ASP A 71 -9.43 -4.91 13.84
C ASP A 71 -8.15 -4.10 14.15
N VAL A 72 -8.32 -2.79 14.28
CA VAL A 72 -7.22 -1.85 14.53
C VAL A 72 -7.47 -1.03 15.80
N GLU A 73 -6.49 -1.06 16.69
CA GLU A 73 -6.39 -0.17 17.85
C GLU A 73 -5.30 0.88 17.57
N LEU A 74 -5.75 2.09 17.18
CA LEU A 74 -4.84 3.20 16.88
C LEU A 74 -4.41 3.92 18.16
N ALA A 75 -3.09 4.11 18.27
CA ALA A 75 -2.47 5.04 19.21
C ALA A 75 -2.01 6.32 18.46
N ASP A 76 -1.22 7.17 19.11
CA ASP A 76 -0.69 8.40 18.51
C ASP A 76 0.31 8.15 17.36
N SER A 77 0.84 6.93 17.24
CA SER A 77 1.83 6.54 16.23
C SER A 77 1.57 5.14 15.69
N SER A 78 2.02 4.84 14.48
CA SER A 78 1.83 3.52 13.86
C SER A 78 2.60 2.44 14.62
N ARG A 79 3.79 2.77 15.13
CA ARG A 79 4.62 1.91 15.99
C ARG A 79 3.93 1.52 17.30
N ALA A 80 3.15 2.43 17.88
CA ALA A 80 2.43 2.20 19.14
C ALA A 80 1.06 1.53 18.92
N SER A 81 0.57 1.49 17.68
CA SER A 81 -0.71 0.90 17.31
C SER A 81 -0.63 -0.62 17.17
N ARG A 82 -1.79 -1.28 17.25
CA ARG A 82 -1.90 -2.75 17.17
C ARG A 82 -3.13 -3.17 16.37
N GLY A 83 -3.16 -4.43 15.96
CA GLY A 83 -4.27 -5.00 15.21
C GLY A 83 -3.84 -6.01 14.17
N GLY A 84 -4.78 -6.82 13.69
CA GLY A 84 -4.57 -7.79 12.62
C GLY A 84 -3.96 -7.18 11.35
N PRO A 85 -4.26 -5.94 10.93
CA PRO A 85 -3.67 -5.37 9.72
C PRO A 85 -2.17 -5.11 9.86
N PHE A 86 -1.67 -4.85 11.07
CA PHE A 86 -0.23 -4.72 11.32
C PHE A 86 0.48 -6.07 11.19
N LEU A 87 -0.12 -7.13 11.75
CA LEU A 87 0.40 -8.49 11.61
C LEU A 87 0.39 -8.93 10.14
N GLY A 88 -0.72 -8.72 9.44
CA GLY A 88 -0.84 -9.04 8.02
C GLY A 88 0.16 -8.25 7.15
N ALA A 89 0.38 -6.96 7.45
CA ALA A 89 1.36 -6.15 6.72
C ALA A 89 2.79 -6.65 6.93
N ARG A 90 3.11 -7.11 8.15
CA ARG A 90 4.40 -7.72 8.46
C ARG A 90 4.59 -9.06 7.75
N ASP A 91 3.61 -9.95 7.83
CA ASP A 91 3.67 -11.24 7.11
C ASP A 91 3.81 -11.03 5.59
N ALA A 92 3.11 -10.02 5.06
CA ALA A 92 3.21 -9.64 3.66
C ALA A 92 4.60 -9.12 3.27
N VAL A 93 5.21 -8.22 4.06
CA VAL A 93 6.55 -7.71 3.72
C VAL A 93 7.63 -8.79 3.86
N ASP A 94 7.45 -9.72 4.79
CA ASP A 94 8.32 -10.89 4.93
C ASP A 94 8.20 -11.83 3.73
N GLU A 95 6.99 -12.09 3.23
CA GLU A 95 6.81 -12.84 1.98
C GLU A 95 7.44 -12.14 0.77
N ALA A 96 7.27 -10.81 0.68
CA ALA A 96 7.81 -10.02 -0.42
C ALA A 96 9.34 -10.15 -0.58
N LYS A 97 10.07 -10.58 0.46
CA LYS A 97 11.52 -10.87 0.39
C LYS A 97 11.86 -11.97 -0.61
N GLY A 98 10.95 -12.93 -0.84
CA GLY A 98 11.15 -14.05 -1.75
C GLY A 98 10.73 -13.78 -3.20
N HIS A 99 10.21 -12.59 -3.51
CA HIS A 99 9.62 -12.29 -4.81
C HIS A 99 10.32 -11.13 -5.53
N PRO A 100 10.58 -11.24 -6.85
CA PRO A 100 11.23 -10.17 -7.61
C PRO A 100 10.36 -8.90 -7.70
N ASP A 101 9.04 -9.05 -7.64
CA ASP A 101 8.05 -7.97 -7.64
C ASP A 101 7.90 -7.25 -6.28
N ARG A 102 8.51 -7.79 -5.21
CA ARG A 102 8.68 -7.15 -3.89
C ARG A 102 7.39 -6.62 -3.27
N VAL A 103 6.24 -7.20 -3.60
CA VAL A 103 4.94 -6.83 -3.01
C VAL A 103 4.13 -8.06 -2.62
N ALA A 104 3.45 -7.95 -1.47
CA ALA A 104 2.41 -8.90 -1.08
C ALA A 104 1.26 -8.21 -0.33
N VAL A 105 0.08 -8.84 -0.37
CA VAL A 105 -1.16 -8.36 0.26
C VAL A 105 -1.75 -9.45 1.13
N ARG A 106 -2.02 -9.18 2.40
CA ARG A 106 -2.60 -10.14 3.35
C ARG A 106 -3.81 -9.55 4.04
N VAL A 107 -4.82 -10.41 4.24
CA VAL A 107 -5.95 -10.08 5.11
C VAL A 107 -5.61 -10.46 6.53
N SER A 108 -6.12 -9.67 7.47
CA SER A 108 -6.04 -9.99 8.89
C SER A 108 -6.80 -11.30 9.17
N PRO A 109 -6.21 -12.23 9.92
CA PRO A 109 -6.96 -13.39 10.42
C PRO A 109 -8.06 -12.89 11.36
N SER A 110 -9.27 -13.44 11.25
CA SER A 110 -10.34 -13.16 12.22
C SER A 110 -9.91 -13.60 13.61
N VAL A 111 -10.08 -12.74 14.62
CA VAL A 111 -9.78 -13.07 16.03
C VAL A 111 -10.59 -14.29 16.52
N ASP A 112 -11.74 -14.53 15.89
CA ASP A 112 -12.62 -15.67 16.15
C ASP A 112 -12.10 -17.02 15.59
N ASP A 113 -11.25 -17.00 14.55
CA ASP A 113 -10.73 -18.24 13.91
C ASP A 113 -9.77 -19.01 14.83
N ALA A 114 -9.08 -18.29 15.74
CA ALA A 114 -8.12 -18.90 16.64
C ALA A 114 -8.76 -19.54 17.89
N SER A 115 -10.01 -19.20 18.20
CA SER A 115 -10.63 -19.56 19.49
C SER A 115 -11.98 -20.28 19.41
N GLN A 116 -12.61 -20.41 18.23
CA GLN A 116 -13.85 -21.15 18.07
C GLN A 116 -13.83 -22.06 16.83
N SER A 117 -13.32 -23.29 16.99
CA SER A 117 -13.42 -24.37 16.00
C SER A 117 -14.84 -24.96 15.88
N SER A 118 -15.88 -24.16 16.13
CA SER A 118 -17.28 -24.60 16.07
C SER A 118 -18.20 -23.42 15.72
N GLN A 119 -18.59 -23.38 14.44
CA GLN A 119 -19.77 -22.73 13.84
C GLN A 119 -19.64 -21.27 13.34
N SER A 120 -19.33 -21.11 12.04
CA SER A 120 -20.34 -20.75 11.01
C SER A 120 -19.74 -20.78 9.60
N SER A 121 -20.29 -21.58 8.69
CA SER A 121 -19.80 -21.73 7.31
C SER A 121 -19.78 -20.42 6.50
N GLN A 122 -20.54 -19.40 6.92
CA GLN A 122 -20.56 -18.09 6.29
C GLN A 122 -19.34 -17.22 6.66
N SER A 123 -18.81 -17.32 7.89
CA SER A 123 -17.61 -16.58 8.31
C SER A 123 -16.36 -17.12 7.61
N GLU A 124 -16.22 -18.46 7.60
CA GLU A 124 -15.16 -19.16 6.86
C GLU A 124 -15.19 -18.84 5.36
N SER A 125 -16.38 -18.81 4.75
CA SER A 125 -16.54 -18.43 3.34
C SER A 125 -16.10 -16.98 3.08
N ARG A 126 -16.48 -16.03 3.94
CA ARG A 126 -16.07 -14.62 3.79
C ARG A 126 -14.58 -14.41 3.95
N GLY A 127 -13.95 -15.07 4.93
CA GLY A 127 -12.49 -15.03 5.10
C GLY A 127 -11.74 -15.60 3.87
N SER A 128 -12.28 -16.66 3.28
CA SER A 128 -11.79 -17.22 2.02
C SER A 128 -11.95 -16.25 0.84
N ASP A 129 -13.10 -15.59 0.73
CA ASP A 129 -13.39 -14.60 -0.32
C ASP A 129 -12.47 -13.37 -0.19
N ALA A 130 -12.26 -12.86 1.02
CA ALA A 130 -11.36 -11.74 1.30
C ALA A 130 -9.91 -12.10 0.90
N SER A 131 -9.48 -13.32 1.25
CA SER A 131 -8.16 -13.85 0.86
C SER A 131 -8.03 -13.99 -0.66
N ALA A 132 -9.09 -14.40 -1.37
CA ALA A 132 -9.09 -14.46 -2.83
C ALA A 132 -8.96 -13.07 -3.45
N ALA A 133 -9.76 -12.09 -3.00
CA ALA A 133 -9.67 -10.71 -3.46
C ALA A 133 -8.28 -10.09 -3.18
N ALA A 134 -7.66 -10.41 -2.04
CA ALA A 134 -6.31 -9.96 -1.72
C ALA A 134 -5.26 -10.53 -2.70
N ARG A 135 -5.39 -11.81 -3.09
CA ARG A 135 -4.53 -12.42 -4.11
C ARG A 135 -4.73 -11.79 -5.48
N ASP A 136 -5.96 -11.42 -5.83
CA ASP A 136 -6.24 -10.70 -7.08
C ASP A 136 -5.57 -9.33 -7.08
N ALA A 137 -5.71 -8.56 -5.99
CA ALA A 137 -5.05 -7.27 -5.81
C ALA A 137 -3.52 -7.41 -5.91
N GLN A 138 -2.94 -8.37 -5.19
CA GLN A 138 -1.52 -8.69 -5.23
C GLN A 138 -1.06 -9.01 -6.66
N THR A 139 -1.82 -9.83 -7.39
CA THR A 139 -1.47 -10.20 -8.77
C THR A 139 -1.40 -8.98 -9.68
N VAL A 140 -2.37 -8.06 -9.58
CA VAL A 140 -2.35 -6.82 -10.34
C VAL A 140 -1.15 -5.95 -9.95
N LEU A 141 -0.87 -5.77 -8.66
CA LEU A 141 0.29 -5.00 -8.20
C LEU A 141 1.62 -5.60 -8.71
N ARG A 142 1.77 -6.92 -8.69
CA ARG A 142 2.96 -7.61 -9.22
C ARG A 142 3.14 -7.43 -10.73
N LEU A 143 2.05 -7.49 -11.49
CA LEU A 143 2.11 -7.23 -12.94
C LEU A 143 2.48 -5.77 -13.22
N LEU A 144 1.93 -4.84 -12.43
CA LEU A 144 2.24 -3.41 -12.56
C LEU A 144 3.67 -3.09 -12.15
N SER A 145 4.25 -3.77 -11.15
CA SER A 145 5.64 -3.54 -10.76
C SER A 145 6.60 -3.83 -11.90
N ILE A 146 6.37 -4.90 -12.67
CA ILE A 146 7.18 -5.24 -13.85
C ILE A 146 7.16 -4.09 -14.88
N VAL A 147 5.99 -3.53 -15.16
CA VAL A 147 5.84 -2.42 -16.13
C VAL A 147 6.43 -1.12 -15.59
N ILE A 148 6.31 -0.88 -14.29
CA ILE A 148 6.84 0.31 -13.62
C ILE A 148 8.37 0.27 -13.56
N ASP A 149 8.96 -0.88 -13.25
CA ASP A 149 10.41 -1.07 -13.11
C ASP A 149 11.15 -0.85 -14.45
N GLU A 150 10.48 -1.11 -15.59
CA GLU A 150 11.04 -0.85 -16.92
C GLU A 150 11.02 0.64 -17.32
N ARG A 151 10.41 1.52 -16.51
CA ARG A 151 10.31 2.95 -16.84
C ARG A 151 11.58 3.71 -16.50
N THR A 152 12.08 4.43 -17.50
CA THR A 152 13.22 5.35 -17.33
C THR A 152 12.80 6.65 -16.65
N ASP A 153 13.75 7.35 -16.00
CA ASP A 153 13.54 8.70 -15.43
C ASP A 153 12.94 9.68 -16.44
N ALA A 154 13.39 9.61 -17.70
CA ALA A 154 12.87 10.44 -18.78
C ALA A 154 11.41 10.10 -19.12
N GLY A 155 11.05 8.82 -19.10
CA GLY A 155 9.68 8.35 -19.30
C GLY A 155 8.77 8.83 -18.17
N TRP A 156 9.21 8.68 -16.92
CA TRP A 156 8.51 9.18 -15.74
C TRP A 156 8.28 10.68 -15.79
N ARG A 157 9.28 11.46 -16.21
CA ARG A 157 9.14 12.93 -16.33
C ARG A 157 8.01 13.34 -17.27
N VAL A 158 7.78 12.58 -18.34
CA VAL A 158 6.66 12.81 -19.27
C VAL A 158 5.32 12.41 -18.62
N ILE A 159 5.27 11.26 -17.96
CA ILE A 159 4.05 10.75 -17.30
C ILE A 159 3.62 11.69 -16.18
N ASP A 160 4.55 12.13 -15.34
CA ASP A 160 4.30 13.05 -14.23
C ASP A 160 3.74 14.39 -14.76
N ALA A 161 4.32 14.92 -15.84
CA ALA A 161 3.85 16.15 -16.47
C ALA A 161 2.44 16.00 -17.07
N ALA A 162 2.15 14.86 -17.72
CA ALA A 162 0.83 14.57 -18.26
C ALA A 162 -0.23 14.42 -17.14
N ARG A 163 0.13 13.79 -16.01
CA ARG A 163 -0.75 13.68 -14.83
C ARG A 163 -0.99 15.03 -14.17
N ALA A 164 0.04 15.88 -14.08
CA ALA A 164 -0.07 17.21 -13.51
C ALA A 164 -0.88 18.19 -14.38
N ALA A 165 -0.95 17.94 -15.69
CA ALA A 165 -1.73 18.75 -16.63
C ALA A 165 -2.57 17.86 -17.57
N PRO A 166 -3.70 17.31 -17.08
CA PRO A 166 -4.54 16.35 -17.84
C PRO A 166 -5.06 16.89 -19.17
N ASP A 167 -5.28 18.22 -19.25
CA ASP A 167 -5.78 18.90 -20.45
C ASP A 167 -4.67 19.38 -21.39
N ALA A 168 -3.39 19.22 -21.01
CA ALA A 168 -2.28 19.64 -21.84
C ALA A 168 -2.11 18.73 -23.06
N THR A 169 -1.94 19.35 -24.22
CA THR A 169 -1.57 18.63 -25.44
C THR A 169 -0.13 18.11 -25.37
N GLN A 170 0.19 17.08 -26.15
CA GLN A 170 1.57 16.58 -26.27
C GLN A 170 2.56 17.66 -26.74
N ALA A 171 2.10 18.69 -27.46
CA ALA A 171 2.92 19.82 -27.87
C ALA A 171 3.25 20.74 -26.68
N GLN A 172 2.26 21.08 -25.85
CA GLN A 172 2.46 21.87 -24.64
C GLN A 172 3.36 21.14 -23.63
N LEU A 173 3.18 19.83 -23.47
CA LEU A 173 4.07 19.01 -22.64
C LEU A 173 5.50 19.01 -23.19
N ALA A 174 5.67 18.91 -24.51
CA ALA A 174 6.99 18.96 -25.14
C ALA A 174 7.70 20.31 -24.88
N ASP A 175 6.97 21.42 -25.02
CA ASP A 175 7.48 22.77 -24.75
C ASP A 175 7.86 22.94 -23.28
N GLN A 176 6.98 22.55 -22.35
CA GLN A 176 7.25 22.57 -20.91
C GLN A 176 8.48 21.73 -20.54
N LEU A 177 8.65 20.60 -21.22
CA LEU A 177 9.71 19.64 -20.93
C LEU A 177 10.99 19.90 -21.76
N GLY A 178 11.02 20.87 -22.67
CA GLY A 178 12.18 21.11 -23.54
C GLY A 178 12.61 19.88 -24.35
N ILE A 179 11.67 19.02 -24.73
CA ILE A 179 11.89 17.82 -25.56
C ILE A 179 11.00 17.87 -26.79
N THR A 180 11.15 16.92 -27.72
CA THR A 180 10.30 16.88 -28.91
C THR A 180 8.94 16.26 -28.62
N ARG A 181 7.90 16.65 -29.38
CA ARG A 181 6.59 15.99 -29.33
C ARG A 181 6.70 14.48 -29.60
N GLN A 182 7.61 14.06 -30.47
CA GLN A 182 7.88 12.64 -30.75
C GLN A 182 8.42 11.93 -29.52
N ALA A 183 9.29 12.58 -28.72
CA ALA A 183 9.79 12.02 -27.46
C ALA A 183 8.66 11.84 -26.42
N VAL A 184 7.78 12.84 -26.26
CA VAL A 184 6.57 12.74 -25.43
C VAL A 184 5.69 11.58 -25.89
N SER A 185 5.37 11.54 -27.18
CA SER A 185 4.51 10.52 -27.79
C SER A 185 5.09 9.11 -27.64
N LYS A 186 6.42 8.96 -27.79
CA LYS A 186 7.12 7.70 -27.58
C LYS A 186 7.05 7.28 -26.11
N ALA A 187 7.36 8.17 -25.17
CA ALA A 187 7.32 7.86 -23.73
C ALA A 187 5.92 7.38 -23.29
N LEU A 188 4.86 8.07 -23.73
CA LEU A 188 3.48 7.70 -23.38
C LEU A 188 3.07 6.32 -23.93
N ARG A 189 3.51 5.97 -25.15
CA ARG A 189 3.23 4.65 -25.76
C ARG A 189 4.09 3.53 -25.21
N THR A 190 5.40 3.77 -25.07
CA THR A 190 6.36 2.75 -24.62
C THR A 190 6.05 2.27 -23.22
N HIS A 191 5.50 3.14 -22.38
CA HIS A 191 5.22 2.83 -20.97
C HIS A 191 3.74 2.63 -20.67
N ASP A 192 2.94 2.46 -21.74
CA ASP A 192 1.49 2.28 -21.73
C ASP A 192 0.78 3.00 -20.57
N ALA A 193 0.93 4.32 -20.56
CA ALA A 193 0.54 5.14 -19.42
C ALA A 193 -0.95 4.97 -19.06
N VAL A 194 -1.80 4.73 -20.07
CA VAL A 194 -3.25 4.50 -19.90
C VAL A 194 -3.51 3.16 -19.22
N THR A 195 -2.93 2.06 -19.73
CA THR A 195 -3.15 0.73 -19.14
C THR A 195 -2.61 0.66 -17.71
N VAL A 196 -1.48 1.29 -17.42
CA VAL A 196 -0.96 1.35 -16.04
C VAL A 196 -1.91 2.13 -15.15
N ASP A 197 -2.40 3.29 -15.57
CA ASP A 197 -3.37 4.09 -14.80
C ASP A 197 -4.70 3.34 -14.56
N GLU A 198 -5.20 2.60 -15.55
CA GLU A 198 -6.34 1.69 -15.39
C GLU A 198 -6.04 0.52 -14.45
N GLY A 199 -4.83 -0.02 -14.52
CA GLY A 199 -4.33 -1.07 -13.63
C GLY A 199 -4.25 -0.60 -12.17
N LEU A 200 -3.70 0.59 -11.92
CA LEU A 200 -3.64 1.20 -10.59
C LEU A 200 -5.04 1.40 -10.01
N ARG A 201 -5.99 1.92 -10.82
CA ARG A 201 -7.40 2.00 -10.43
C ARG A 201 -8.01 0.63 -10.12
N THR A 202 -7.63 -0.40 -10.88
CA THR A 202 -8.12 -1.76 -10.67
C THR A 202 -7.55 -2.37 -9.38
N ALA A 203 -6.27 -2.18 -9.10
CA ALA A 203 -5.66 -2.56 -7.84
C ALA A 203 -6.37 -1.89 -6.65
N ALA A 204 -6.64 -0.58 -6.73
CA ALA A 204 -7.36 0.14 -5.68
C ALA A 204 -8.78 -0.42 -5.44
N ARG A 205 -9.52 -0.75 -6.52
CA ARG A 205 -10.84 -1.40 -6.39
C ARG A 205 -10.76 -2.78 -5.77
N LEU A 206 -9.74 -3.57 -6.10
CA LEU A 206 -9.55 -4.91 -5.53
C LEU A 206 -9.17 -4.82 -4.04
N LEU A 207 -8.32 -3.88 -3.65
CA LEU A 207 -8.00 -3.62 -2.25
C LEU A 207 -9.24 -3.16 -1.46
N ALA A 208 -10.07 -2.29 -2.06
CA ALA A 208 -11.36 -1.89 -1.48
C ALA A 208 -12.28 -3.11 -1.27
N ARG A 209 -12.39 -3.95 -2.29
CA ARG A 209 -13.18 -5.18 -2.25
C ARG A 209 -12.68 -6.15 -1.17
N THR A 210 -11.37 -6.28 -1.02
CA THR A 210 -10.78 -7.07 0.06
C THR A 210 -11.23 -6.56 1.42
N LEU A 211 -11.15 -5.24 1.66
CA LEU A 211 -11.57 -4.65 2.94
C LEU A 211 -13.07 -4.84 3.22
N GLU A 212 -13.93 -4.73 2.20
CA GLU A 212 -15.37 -5.00 2.34
C GLU A 212 -15.68 -6.45 2.76
N LEU A 213 -14.85 -7.39 2.31
CA LEU A 213 -15.00 -8.81 2.58
C LEU A 213 -14.37 -9.23 3.92
N CYS A 214 -13.45 -8.42 4.46
CA CYS A 214 -12.86 -8.67 5.77
C CYS A 214 -13.96 -8.70 6.85
N PRO A 215 -13.93 -9.69 7.76
CA PRO A 215 -14.82 -9.70 8.91
C PRO A 215 -14.56 -8.46 9.76
N THR A 216 -15.62 -7.79 10.18
CA THR A 216 -15.53 -6.70 11.16
C THR A 216 -15.41 -7.34 12.53
N GLY A 217 -14.24 -7.24 13.16
CA GLY A 217 -14.09 -7.66 14.55
C GLY A 217 -15.08 -6.87 15.42
N VAL A 218 -15.67 -7.51 16.43
CA VAL A 218 -16.41 -6.78 17.46
C VAL A 218 -15.41 -5.88 18.17
N SER A 219 -15.47 -4.57 17.89
CA SER A 219 -14.67 -3.59 18.60
C SER A 219 -15.05 -3.69 20.08
N MET A 220 -14.16 -4.26 20.90
CA MET A 220 -14.31 -4.25 22.35
C MET A 220 -14.09 -2.80 22.81
N THR A 221 -15.16 -2.01 22.74
CA THR A 221 -15.19 -0.63 23.24
C THR A 221 -14.56 -0.61 24.63
N ALA A 222 -13.47 0.14 24.77
CA ALA A 222 -12.74 0.28 26.03
C ALA A 222 -13.73 0.59 27.16
N ALA A 223 -13.79 -0.29 28.16
CA ALA A 223 -14.48 -0.04 29.41
C ALA A 223 -13.90 1.25 30.00
N THR A 224 -14.66 2.33 29.91
CA THR A 224 -14.35 3.58 30.57
C THR A 224 -14.27 3.27 32.06
N THR A 225 -13.06 3.38 32.62
CA THR A 225 -12.84 3.36 34.06
C THR A 225 -13.62 4.52 34.68
N ARG A 226 -14.86 4.27 35.12
CA ARG A 226 -15.54 5.10 36.12
C ARG A 226 -15.42 4.38 37.45
N GLY A 227 -14.85 5.06 38.43
CA GLY A 227 -14.87 4.62 39.82
C GLY A 227 -13.60 4.93 40.60
N ALA A 228 -13.17 6.18 40.59
CA ALA A 228 -12.30 6.71 41.64
C ALA A 228 -12.78 8.13 41.95
N GLU A 229 -13.83 8.21 42.76
CA GLU A 229 -14.21 9.34 43.62
C GLU A 229 -15.56 9.00 44.26
N GLU A 230 -15.53 8.38 45.46
CA GLU A 230 -16.39 8.70 46.61
C GLU A 230 -16.08 7.79 47.81
N GLU A 231 -15.94 8.43 48.97
CA GLU A 231 -16.03 7.92 50.36
C GLU A 231 -14.91 7.04 50.95
N LEU A 232 -13.96 7.67 51.65
CA LEU A 232 -13.92 7.79 53.14
C LEU A 232 -12.67 8.55 53.62
#